data_AF-A0A397UHJ4-F1
#
_entry.id   AF-A0A397UHJ4-F1
#
_cell.length_a   1.000
_cell.length_b   1.000
_cell.length_c   1.000
_cell.angle_alpha   90.00
_cell.angle_beta   90.00
_cell.angle_gamma   90.00
#
_symmetry.space_group_name_H-M   'P 1'
#
loop_
_entity.id
_entity.type
_entity.pdbx_description
1 polymer ?
#
loop_
_entity_poly.entity_id
_entity_poly.type
_entity_poly.pdbx_seq_one_letter_code
_entity_poly.pdbx_strand_id
1 'polypeptide(L)'
;MSLKFLDKLSQEFTQLLESEYGYDTLLIDNNASWLRLNFSRVYHISFLSEKFKALQEFYNDILAKYLNMVVFNSEDFTTFQENVLIALLKNNELQMNESEIWDKLILWGKAKTPNLPTDLKE
;
A
#
# COMPACT_ATOMS: atom_id res chain seq x y z
N MET A 1 -16.06 15.15 17.10
CA MET A 1 -14.62 15.41 17.32
C MET A 1 -14.52 16.78 18.00
N SER A 2 -14.02 16.89 19.23
CA SER A 2 -14.05 18.15 20.00
C SER A 2 -12.82 19.00 19.71
N LEU A 3 -12.98 20.33 19.74
CA LEU A 3 -11.88 21.31 19.58
C LEU A 3 -10.69 21.02 20.50
N LYS A 4 -10.96 20.51 21.72
CA LYS A 4 -9.93 20.10 22.68
C LYS A 4 -8.99 19.00 22.16
N PHE A 5 -9.47 18.12 21.28
CA PHE A 5 -8.64 17.10 20.65
C PHE A 5 -7.68 17.72 19.61
N LEU A 6 -8.17 18.69 18.85
CA LEU A 6 -7.36 19.38 17.83
C LEU A 6 -6.31 20.29 18.46
N ASP A 7 -6.64 20.96 19.57
CA ASP A 7 -5.69 21.80 20.31
C ASP A 7 -4.58 20.95 20.94
N LYS A 8 -4.95 19.82 21.55
CA LYS A 8 -3.98 18.87 22.11
C LYS A 8 -3.05 18.30 21.03
N LEU A 9 -3.63 17.92 19.88
CA LEU A 9 -2.88 17.45 18.73
C LEU A 9 -1.91 18.53 18.22
N SER A 10 -2.38 19.78 18.09
CA SER A 10 -1.55 20.91 17.64
C SER A 10 -0.38 21.18 18.60
N GLN A 11 -0.61 21.11 19.90
CA GLN A 11 0.41 21.37 20.91
C GLN A 11 1.47 20.26 20.97
N GLU A 12 1.03 18.99 20.87
CA GLU A 12 1.92 17.84 20.74
C GLU A 12 2.76 17.95 19.46
N PHE A 13 2.14 18.27 18.31
CA PHE A 13 2.85 18.52 17.04
C PHE A 13 3.91 19.63 17.14
N THR A 14 3.65 20.68 17.92
CA THR A 14 4.56 21.81 18.09
C THR A 14 5.79 21.43 18.92
N GLN A 15 5.59 20.73 20.04
CA GLN A 15 6.70 20.20 20.85
C GLN A 15 7.50 19.12 20.12
N LEU A 16 6.85 18.35 19.25
CA LEU A 16 7.47 17.30 18.43
C LEU A 16 8.29 17.83 17.25
N LEU A 17 7.92 19.00 16.71
CA LEU A 17 8.70 19.72 15.69
C LEU A 17 10.01 20.31 16.23
N GLU A 18 10.10 20.51 17.54
CA GLU A 18 11.28 21.04 18.24
C GLU A 18 12.31 19.96 18.61
N SER A 19 11.94 18.67 18.62
CA SER A 19 12.87 17.58 18.92
C SER A 19 13.53 17.03 17.64
N GLU A 20 14.84 17.19 17.52
CA GLU A 20 15.63 17.07 16.28
C GLU A 20 15.82 15.64 15.72
N TYR A 21 15.21 14.57 16.27
CA TYR A 21 15.44 13.20 15.78
C TYR A 21 14.20 12.28 15.85
N GLY A 22 13.87 11.65 14.73
CA GLY A 22 13.03 10.43 14.67
C GLY A 22 11.53 10.59 14.94
N TYR A 23 10.99 11.82 14.92
CA TYR A 23 9.59 12.06 15.25
C TYR A 23 8.61 11.32 14.32
N ASP A 24 8.81 11.43 13.01
CA ASP A 24 7.95 10.78 12.04
C ASP A 24 7.92 9.25 12.23
N THR A 25 9.04 8.65 12.62
CA THR A 25 9.12 7.23 13.00
C THR A 25 8.31 6.92 14.27
N LEU A 26 8.49 7.70 15.34
CA LEU A 26 7.70 7.56 16.58
C LEU A 26 6.20 7.77 16.36
N LEU A 27 5.83 8.70 15.47
CA LEU A 27 4.45 8.97 15.09
C LEU A 27 3.86 7.75 14.37
N ILE A 28 4.60 7.15 13.42
CA ILE A 28 4.20 5.93 12.74
C ILE A 28 4.01 4.78 13.75
N ASP A 29 5.02 4.52 14.57
CA ASP A 29 5.03 3.38 15.51
C ASP A 29 3.85 3.45 16.50
N ASN A 30 3.55 4.65 17.01
CA ASN A 30 2.50 4.82 18.02
C ASN A 30 1.10 5.08 17.43
N ASN A 31 0.99 5.58 16.20
CA ASN A 31 -0.27 6.08 15.65
C ASN A 31 -0.64 5.54 14.26
N ALA A 32 -0.02 4.44 13.80
CA ALA A 32 -0.25 3.86 12.47
C ALA A 32 -1.74 3.74 12.08
N SER A 33 -2.61 3.30 12.98
CA SER A 33 -4.06 3.18 12.71
C SER A 33 -4.74 4.52 12.48
N TRP A 34 -4.42 5.53 13.28
CA TRP A 34 -4.96 6.88 13.10
C TRP A 34 -4.42 7.53 11.82
N LEU A 35 -3.15 7.32 11.51
CA LEU A 35 -2.51 7.79 10.27
C LEU A 35 -3.21 7.21 9.04
N ARG A 36 -3.49 5.90 9.03
CA ARG A 36 -4.25 5.25 7.94
C ARG A 36 -5.65 5.84 7.78
N LEU A 37 -6.37 6.09 8.87
CA LEU A 37 -7.72 6.68 8.83
C LEU A 37 -7.71 8.14 8.33
N ASN A 38 -6.61 8.86 8.53
CA ASN A 38 -6.45 10.25 8.13
C ASN A 38 -5.54 10.43 6.91
N PHE A 39 -5.37 9.37 6.12
CA PHE A 39 -4.41 9.28 5.01
C PHE A 39 -4.38 10.53 4.14
N SER A 40 -5.50 10.92 3.53
CA SER A 40 -5.56 12.01 2.54
C SER A 40 -4.99 13.32 3.08
N ARG A 41 -5.35 13.68 4.31
CA ARG A 41 -4.92 14.94 4.94
C ARG A 41 -3.47 14.89 5.36
N VAL A 42 -3.06 13.80 6.00
CA VAL A 42 -1.71 13.68 6.56
C VAL A 42 -0.68 13.46 5.46
N TYR A 43 -1.01 12.68 4.42
CA TYR A 43 -0.21 12.54 3.21
C TYR A 43 0.03 13.91 2.57
N HIS A 44 -1.02 14.71 2.36
CA HIS A 44 -0.83 16.04 1.77
C HIS A 44 0.11 16.92 2.60
N ILE A 45 -0.07 16.93 3.93
CA ILE A 45 0.77 17.72 4.85
C ILE A 45 2.21 17.19 4.90
N SER A 46 2.42 15.88 4.88
CA SER A 46 3.78 15.30 4.97
C SER A 46 4.64 15.69 3.78
N PHE A 47 4.05 15.89 2.60
CA PHE A 47 4.76 16.33 1.39
C PHE A 47 4.98 17.86 1.31
N LEU A 48 4.44 18.64 2.24
CA LEU A 48 4.75 20.09 2.34
C LEU A 48 6.12 20.36 2.98
N SER A 49 6.77 19.36 3.57
CA SER A 49 8.08 19.50 4.21
C SER A 49 8.95 18.27 4.02
N GLU A 50 10.23 18.48 3.67
CA GLU A 50 11.24 17.42 3.58
C GLU A 50 11.58 16.79 4.94
N LYS A 51 11.12 17.38 6.05
CA LYS A 51 11.36 16.88 7.41
C LYS A 51 10.58 15.60 7.75
N PHE A 52 9.56 15.24 6.97
CA PHE A 52 8.68 14.08 7.23
C PHE A 52 9.01 12.87 6.36
N LYS A 53 10.30 12.63 6.09
CA LYS A 53 10.73 11.64 5.11
C LYS A 53 10.25 10.22 5.45
N ALA A 54 10.32 9.79 6.71
CA ALA A 54 9.86 8.45 7.10
C ALA A 54 8.33 8.32 6.96
N LEU A 55 7.58 9.40 7.21
CA LEU A 55 6.12 9.41 7.02
C LEU A 55 5.73 9.40 5.54
N GLN A 56 6.51 10.07 4.68
CA GLN A 56 6.34 9.99 3.23
C GLN A 56 6.61 8.57 2.73
N GLU A 57 7.70 7.94 3.18
CA GLU A 57 8.04 6.54 2.87
C GLU A 57 6.94 5.59 3.34
N PHE A 58 6.46 5.71 4.58
CA PHE A 58 5.34 4.93 5.12
C PHE A 58 4.09 4.98 4.24
N TYR A 59 3.70 6.17 3.77
CA TYR A 59 2.54 6.30 2.89
C TYR A 59 2.80 5.83 1.47
N ASN A 60 4.00 6.04 0.93
CA ASN A 60 4.39 5.52 -0.38
C ASN A 60 4.33 4.00 -0.40
N ASP A 61 4.77 3.33 0.67
CA ASP A 61 4.68 1.89 0.80
C ASP A 61 3.22 1.41 0.84
N ILE A 62 2.36 2.12 1.58
CA ILE A 62 0.91 1.84 1.60
C ILE A 62 0.30 1.99 0.21
N LEU A 63 0.64 3.07 -0.51
CA LEU A 63 0.16 3.32 -1.86
C LEU A 63 0.65 2.25 -2.84
N ALA A 64 1.92 1.86 -2.78
CA ALA A 64 2.48 0.81 -3.61
C ALA A 64 1.76 -0.53 -3.37
N LYS A 65 1.54 -0.89 -2.10
CA LYS A 65 0.78 -2.08 -1.69
C LYS A 65 -0.65 -2.06 -2.24
N TYR A 66 -1.35 -0.95 -2.07
CA TYR A 66 -2.71 -0.78 -2.54
C TYR A 66 -2.80 -0.83 -4.08
N LEU A 67 -1.90 -0.13 -4.77
CA LEU A 67 -1.87 -0.10 -6.24
C LEU A 67 -1.65 -1.50 -6.80
N ASN A 68 -0.71 -2.27 -6.24
CA ASN A 68 -0.49 -3.65 -6.66
C ASN A 68 -1.74 -4.52 -6.44
N MET A 69 -2.42 -4.37 -5.30
CA MET A 69 -3.67 -5.09 -5.03
C MET A 69 -4.78 -4.73 -6.02
N VAL A 70 -4.94 -3.45 -6.36
CA VAL A 70 -5.89 -2.98 -7.39
C VAL A 70 -5.55 -3.58 -8.74
N VAL A 71 -4.26 -3.63 -9.10
CA VAL A 71 -3.78 -4.21 -10.35
C VAL A 71 -4.10 -5.70 -10.45
N PHE A 72 -3.82 -6.50 -9.41
CA PHE A 72 -4.16 -7.93 -9.36
C PHE A 72 -5.67 -8.20 -9.41
N ASN A 73 -6.48 -7.27 -8.90
CA ASN A 73 -7.93 -7.38 -8.89
C ASN A 73 -8.64 -6.72 -10.08
N SER A 74 -7.88 -6.14 -11.02
CA SER A 74 -8.45 -5.52 -12.21
C SER A 74 -9.11 -6.56 -13.13
N GLU A 75 -10.20 -6.16 -13.79
CA GLU A 75 -10.87 -6.99 -14.79
C GLU A 75 -9.94 -7.30 -15.98
N ASP A 76 -9.06 -6.35 -16.29
CA ASP A 76 -8.08 -6.45 -17.38
C ASP A 76 -6.83 -7.28 -17.01
N PHE A 77 -6.74 -7.84 -15.81
CA PHE A 77 -5.56 -8.58 -15.35
C PHE A 77 -5.12 -9.68 -16.34
N THR A 78 -6.08 -10.40 -16.94
CA THR A 78 -5.81 -11.47 -17.91
C THR A 78 -5.17 -10.98 -19.22
N THR A 79 -5.22 -9.67 -19.49
CA THR A 79 -4.62 -9.06 -20.68
C THR A 79 -3.11 -8.88 -20.54
N PHE A 80 -2.58 -8.90 -19.31
CA PHE A 80 -1.20 -8.55 -19.03
C PHE A 80 -0.19 -9.45 -19.75
N GLN A 81 0.94 -8.86 -20.11
CA GLN A 81 2.08 -9.59 -20.66
C GLN A 81 2.87 -10.28 -19.53
N GLU A 82 3.55 -11.37 -19.86
CA GLU A 82 4.29 -12.19 -18.89
C GLU A 82 5.36 -11.39 -18.13
N ASN A 83 6.08 -10.49 -18.80
CA ASN A 83 7.07 -9.61 -18.17
C ASN A 83 6.46 -8.70 -17.09
N VAL A 84 5.23 -8.23 -17.29
CA VAL A 84 4.50 -7.41 -16.29
C VAL A 84 4.15 -8.26 -15.08
N LEU A 85 3.68 -9.49 -15.28
CA LEU A 85 3.43 -10.43 -14.18
C LEU A 85 4.70 -10.74 -13.38
N ILE A 86 5.82 -11.01 -14.07
CA ILE A 86 7.10 -11.27 -13.40
C ILE A 86 7.52 -10.05 -12.57
N ALA A 87 7.34 -8.83 -13.07
CA ALA A 87 7.65 -7.62 -12.32
C ALA A 87 6.76 -7.47 -11.07
N LEU A 88 5.46 -7.75 -11.20
CA LEU A 88 4.51 -7.71 -10.08
C LEU A 88 4.83 -8.77 -9.01
N LEU A 89 5.17 -10.00 -9.42
CA LEU A 89 5.49 -11.10 -8.52
C LEU A 89 6.84 -10.96 -7.83
N LYS A 90 7.80 -10.22 -8.43
CA LYS A 90 9.08 -9.88 -7.79
C LYS A 90 8.93 -8.85 -6.67
N ASN A 91 7.76 -8.24 -6.53
CA ASN A 91 7.50 -7.29 -5.46
C ASN A 91 7.20 -8.03 -4.15
N ASN A 92 8.21 -8.15 -3.28
CA ASN A 92 8.09 -8.81 -1.98
C ASN A 92 7.17 -8.08 -0.98
N GLU A 93 6.69 -6.89 -1.33
CA GLU A 93 5.84 -6.08 -0.46
C GLU A 93 4.34 -6.25 -0.73
N LEU A 94 3.96 -7.13 -1.65
CA LEU A 94 2.56 -7.38 -1.98
C LEU A 94 1.79 -7.91 -0.76
N GLN A 95 0.84 -7.11 -0.25
CA GLN A 95 -0.06 -7.53 0.84
C GLN A 95 -1.27 -8.28 0.30
N MET A 96 -1.02 -9.43 -0.29
CA MET A 96 -2.02 -10.37 -0.80
C MET A 96 -1.59 -11.79 -0.41
N ASN A 97 -2.53 -12.66 -0.09
CA ASN A 97 -2.17 -14.04 0.27
C ASN A 97 -1.63 -14.77 -0.97
N GLU A 98 -0.62 -15.62 -0.79
CA GLU A 98 -0.05 -16.40 -1.89
C GLU A 98 -1.12 -17.22 -2.64
N SER A 99 -2.11 -17.76 -1.93
CA SER A 99 -3.23 -18.46 -2.54
C SER A 99 -4.05 -17.58 -3.49
N GLU A 100 -4.32 -16.34 -3.12
CA GLU A 100 -5.06 -15.39 -3.96
C GLU A 100 -4.24 -15.01 -5.21
N ILE A 101 -2.92 -14.88 -5.06
CA ILE A 101 -2.00 -14.65 -6.17
C ILE A 101 -2.04 -15.83 -7.14
N TRP A 102 -1.96 -17.06 -6.64
CA TRP A 102 -2.05 -18.28 -7.46
C TRP A 102 -3.37 -18.39 -8.20
N ASP A 103 -4.50 -18.09 -7.55
CA ASP A 103 -5.81 -18.09 -8.19
C ASP A 103 -5.86 -17.12 -9.38
N LYS A 104 -5.32 -15.90 -9.22
CA LYS A 104 -5.22 -14.92 -10.30
C LYS A 104 -4.32 -15.41 -11.43
N LEU A 105 -3.16 -15.99 -11.13
CA LEU A 105 -2.24 -16.52 -12.14
C LEU A 105 -2.85 -17.69 -12.93
N ILE A 106 -3.63 -18.56 -12.28
CA ILE A 106 -4.36 -19.64 -12.97
C ILE A 106 -5.40 -19.05 -13.92
N LEU A 107 -6.16 -18.04 -13.49
CA LEU A 107 -7.11 -17.34 -14.37
C LEU A 107 -6.43 -16.71 -15.59
N TRP A 108 -5.28 -16.06 -15.38
CA TRP A 108 -4.46 -15.51 -16.46
C TRP A 108 -3.96 -16.62 -17.41
N GLY A 109 -3.43 -17.73 -16.88
CA GLY A 109 -2.93 -18.85 -17.67
C GLY A 109 -4.01 -19.51 -18.54
N LYS A 110 -5.22 -19.67 -17.99
CA LYS A 110 -6.40 -20.14 -18.73
C LYS A 110 -6.78 -19.20 -19.86
N ALA A 111 -6.77 -17.89 -19.62
CA ALA A 111 -7.10 -16.89 -20.64
C ALA A 111 -6.07 -16.87 -21.78
N LYS A 112 -4.78 -17.11 -21.49
CA LYS A 112 -3.72 -17.20 -22.51
C LYS A 112 -3.66 -18.54 -23.23
N THR A 113 -4.27 -19.59 -22.67
CA THR A 113 -4.30 -20.94 -23.26
C THR A 113 -5.74 -21.40 -23.53
N PRO A 114 -6.44 -20.78 -24.50
CA PRO A 114 -7.85 -21.09 -24.76
C PRO A 114 -8.11 -22.53 -25.22
N ASN A 115 -7.08 -23.25 -25.68
CA ASN A 115 -7.16 -24.64 -26.13
C ASN A 115 -6.79 -25.66 -25.03
N LEU A 116 -6.74 -25.25 -23.76
CA LEU A 116 -6.44 -26.16 -22.66
C LEU A 116 -7.56 -27.21 -22.54
N PRO A 117 -7.27 -28.52 -22.56
CA PRO A 117 -8.27 -29.55 -22.33
C PRO A 117 -8.93 -29.36 -20.96
N THR A 118 -10.26 -29.36 -20.91
CA THR A 118 -11.01 -29.24 -19.64
C THR A 118 -10.94 -30.51 -18.78
N ASP A 119 -10.59 -31.65 -19.38
CA ASP A 119 -10.39 -32.92 -18.69
C ASP A 119 -8.90 -33.30 -18.72
N LEU A 120 -8.29 -33.34 -17.54
CA LEU A 120 -7.14 -34.19 -17.30
C LEU A 120 -7.70 -35.61 -17.20
N LYS A 121 -7.68 -36.37 -18.30
CA LYS A 121 -7.91 -37.81 -18.22
C LYS A 121 -6.75 -38.41 -17.42
N GLU A 122 -7.02 -38.80 -16.18
CA GLU A 122 -6.17 -39.69 -15.37
C GLU A 122 -5.96 -41.03 -16.08
#